data_AF-A0A1M4SZI3-F1
#
_entry.id   AF-A0A1M4SZI3-F1
#
_cell.length_a   1.000
_cell.length_b   1.000
_cell.length_c   1.000
_cell.angle_alpha   90.00
_cell.angle_beta   90.00
_cell.angle_gamma   90.00
#
_symmetry.space_group_name_H-M   'P 1'
#
loop_
_entity.id
_entity.type
_entity.pdbx_description
1 polymer ?
#
loop_
_entity_poly.entity_id
_entity_poly.type
_entity_poly.pdbx_seq_one_letter_code
_entity_poly.pdbx_strand_id
1 'polypeptide(L)'
;MPSQGSSSRPRPVPGAWDRKLLPLLVAAALAAPVQAADLLTITRDALDNSAELASSRSVFASVEEGRNVQRGDLLPQVGATASLAHNRTYEQSTFAGDIGTESSVQSTSGGGSTSAGVGEDNYNTTSVGLEATQALFDATNWFELQRAEEEIDQQAFSLEATRQQLLFDVSEAYFEILRAYDVLEARIAQERAIGRQLEQAREQFEVGLIAITDVQEARAAADLARAERIAAQSDLQVSFEALERLTGKRYESIEGLADELPIESPIPSSRSAWVSLAMENNPTLLATQAAIDVANRDVDIAQSGHLPTLDAFARYDYSDVDYLDGNNSASQVGLTANWPLFTGGRTSAQVDQATYLLESSQYDFESQRRETVRQVRSLLTQVKNDVAAVEARRQAIVSNRSALEATRSGYEVGTRNIVDVLDAEQSLYNALADYAEARYTYVIDILALRRESGILDVRDIRALNEWLREESEVHLELPEDENYDAVMDIGEPPTPPQSR
;
A
#
# COMPACT_ATOMS: atom_id res chain seq x y z
N MET A 1 46.97 72.30 2.18
CA MET A 1 48.39 72.06 1.84
C MET A 1 48.70 70.61 2.19
N PRO A 2 49.34 69.83 1.30
CA PRO A 2 48.69 68.80 0.46
C PRO A 2 49.20 67.37 0.77
N SER A 3 48.39 66.30 0.63
CA SER A 3 48.00 65.47 -0.53
C SER A 3 48.99 64.35 -0.95
N GLN A 4 48.40 63.16 -1.22
CA GLN A 4 48.92 61.94 -1.89
C GLN A 4 49.98 61.11 -1.13
N GLY A 5 50.07 59.77 -1.18
CA GLY A 5 49.44 58.70 -1.97
C GLY A 5 50.42 57.50 -2.08
N SER A 6 49.89 56.27 -2.28
CA SER A 6 50.58 54.98 -2.63
C SER A 6 51.35 54.27 -1.49
N SER A 7 51.06 53.02 -1.06
CA SER A 7 50.93 51.67 -1.66
C SER A 7 52.24 50.91 -1.88
N SER A 8 52.39 49.75 -1.23
CA SER A 8 53.11 48.57 -1.76
C SER A 8 53.02 47.34 -0.84
N ARG A 9 52.63 46.20 -1.45
CA ARG A 9 52.75 44.79 -0.99
C ARG A 9 54.05 44.17 -1.59
N PRO A 10 54.38 42.88 -1.39
CA PRO A 10 54.41 42.05 -0.17
C PRO A 10 55.80 41.34 -0.02
N ARG A 11 55.98 40.53 1.03
CA ARG A 11 57.15 39.64 1.26
C ARG A 11 56.72 38.16 1.33
N PRO A 12 57.56 37.21 0.86
CA PRO A 12 57.49 35.81 1.30
C PRO A 12 58.83 35.26 1.82
N VAL A 13 58.79 34.39 2.83
CA VAL A 13 59.77 33.33 3.21
C VAL A 13 59.22 32.57 4.45
N PRO A 14 59.76 31.40 4.86
CA PRO A 14 60.22 30.21 4.14
C PRO A 14 59.60 28.91 4.76
N GLY A 15 59.74 27.71 4.17
CA GLY A 15 60.86 26.81 4.49
C GLY A 15 60.38 25.35 4.57
N ALA A 16 61.03 24.48 3.81
CA ALA A 16 60.85 23.03 3.83
C ALA A 16 61.54 22.41 5.06
N TRP A 17 61.02 21.30 5.58
CA TRP A 17 61.79 20.20 6.18
C TRP A 17 61.06 18.85 5.95
N ASP A 18 61.82 17.92 5.39
CA ASP A 18 61.50 16.50 5.20
C ASP A 18 61.15 15.80 6.51
N ARG A 19 60.19 14.87 6.43
CA ARG A 19 60.34 13.49 6.95
C ARG A 19 59.19 12.61 6.51
N LYS A 20 59.48 11.69 5.59
CA LYS A 20 58.74 10.46 5.36
C LYS A 20 58.64 9.69 6.68
N LEU A 21 57.44 9.28 7.07
CA LEU A 21 57.07 8.05 7.79
C LEU A 21 55.62 8.20 8.28
N LEU A 22 54.68 7.64 7.53
CA LEU A 22 53.39 7.11 8.00
C LEU A 22 52.66 6.46 6.81
N PRO A 23 52.93 5.18 6.52
CA PRO A 23 51.95 4.39 5.79
C PRO A 23 50.88 3.90 6.78
N LEU A 24 49.65 3.74 6.29
CA LEU A 24 48.73 2.68 6.73
C LEU A 24 48.04 2.89 8.09
N LEU A 25 47.01 3.77 8.14
CA LEU A 25 45.99 3.73 9.20
C LEU A 25 44.73 4.58 8.91
N VAL A 26 44.12 4.47 7.71
CA VAL A 26 42.73 4.97 7.47
C VAL A 26 41.97 4.03 6.52
N ALA A 27 42.06 2.72 6.73
CA ALA A 27 41.18 1.72 6.11
C ALA A 27 40.51 0.87 7.19
N ALA A 28 40.09 1.51 8.28
CA ALA A 28 39.11 0.97 9.23
C ALA A 28 37.85 1.84 9.09
N ALA A 29 37.31 1.90 7.87
CA ALA A 29 35.89 2.16 7.72
C ALA A 29 35.19 0.97 8.37
N LEU A 30 34.25 1.28 9.26
CA LEU A 30 33.41 0.34 9.99
C LEU A 30 32.89 -0.77 9.06
N ALA A 31 33.56 -1.91 9.04
CA ALA A 31 32.85 -3.17 8.85
C ALA A 31 32.05 -3.34 10.14
N ALA A 32 30.83 -2.79 10.16
CA ALA A 32 29.83 -3.37 11.04
C ALA A 32 29.84 -4.87 10.74
N PRO A 33 29.84 -5.76 11.74
CA PRO A 33 29.58 -7.16 11.45
C PRO A 33 28.30 -7.17 10.62
N VAL A 34 28.39 -7.73 9.41
CA VAL A 34 27.21 -8.10 8.62
C VAL A 34 26.57 -9.21 9.45
N GLN A 35 25.81 -8.82 10.46
CA GLN A 35 24.98 -9.75 11.20
C GLN A 35 23.84 -10.10 10.26
N ALA A 36 23.59 -11.39 10.09
CA ALA A 36 22.44 -11.86 9.35
C ALA A 36 21.18 -11.14 9.84
N ALA A 37 20.34 -10.68 8.91
CA ALA A 37 19.18 -9.89 9.29
C ALA A 37 18.11 -10.80 9.91
N ASP A 38 17.71 -10.49 11.15
CA ASP A 38 16.62 -11.17 11.84
C ASP A 38 15.25 -10.72 11.29
N LEU A 39 14.22 -11.56 11.46
CA LEU A 39 12.86 -11.28 11.00
C LEU A 39 12.34 -9.93 11.57
N LEU A 40 12.69 -9.59 12.81
CA LEU A 40 12.26 -8.35 13.45
C LEU A 40 12.89 -7.10 12.82
N THR A 41 14.17 -7.13 12.46
CA THR A 41 14.87 -6.03 11.77
C THR A 41 14.30 -5.84 10.38
N ILE A 42 14.11 -6.94 9.64
CA ILE A 42 13.49 -6.93 8.31
C ILE A 42 12.07 -6.36 8.38
N THR A 43 11.29 -6.74 9.39
CA THR A 43 9.93 -6.21 9.61
C THR A 43 9.94 -4.72 9.91
N ARG A 44 10.89 -4.22 10.70
CA ARG A 44 11.04 -2.78 10.95
C ARG A 44 11.38 -2.03 9.67
N ASP A 45 12.32 -2.55 8.90
CA ASP A 45 12.71 -1.97 7.62
C ASP A 45 11.52 -1.91 6.64
N ALA A 46 10.69 -2.95 6.59
CA ALA A 46 9.45 -2.93 5.80
C ALA A 46 8.43 -1.90 6.33
N LEU A 47 8.22 -1.80 7.64
CA LEU A 47 7.29 -0.82 8.24
C LEU A 47 7.70 0.64 7.99
N ASP A 48 9.00 0.88 7.82
CA ASP A 48 9.55 2.21 7.56
C ASP A 48 9.60 2.54 6.05
N ASN A 49 9.90 1.55 5.19
CA ASN A 49 10.13 1.78 3.75
C ASN A 49 9.01 1.31 2.82
N SER A 50 8.01 0.56 3.30
CA SER A 50 6.95 0.03 2.44
C SER A 50 6.13 1.15 1.78
N ALA A 51 6.15 1.18 0.44
CA ALA A 51 5.40 2.15 -0.35
C ALA A 51 3.87 1.99 -0.17
N GLU A 52 3.40 0.76 0.02
CA GLU A 52 1.97 0.47 0.23
C GLU A 52 1.47 1.04 1.56
N LEU A 53 2.23 0.82 2.64
CA LEU A 53 1.88 1.38 3.95
C LEU A 53 1.99 2.91 3.96
N ALA A 54 3.02 3.48 3.32
CA ALA A 54 3.17 4.92 3.19
C ALA A 54 2.01 5.56 2.39
N SER A 55 1.55 4.90 1.33
CA SER A 55 0.36 5.30 0.56
C SER A 55 -0.89 5.30 1.43
N SER A 56 -1.14 4.18 2.15
CA SER A 56 -2.30 4.05 3.03
C SER A 56 -2.31 5.10 4.16
N ARG A 57 -1.14 5.41 4.76
CA ARG A 57 -0.99 6.51 5.74
C ARG A 57 -1.32 7.88 5.14
N SER A 58 -0.92 8.12 3.89
CA SER A 58 -1.19 9.39 3.19
C SER A 58 -2.67 9.54 2.86
N VAL A 59 -3.35 8.45 2.47
CA VAL A 59 -4.81 8.43 2.30
C VAL A 59 -5.52 8.70 3.62
N PHE A 60 -5.09 8.05 4.72
CA PHE A 60 -5.64 8.33 6.05
C PHE A 60 -5.50 9.80 6.46
N ALA A 61 -4.31 10.39 6.32
CA ALA A 61 -4.10 11.81 6.59
C ALA A 61 -4.96 12.71 5.69
N SER A 62 -5.18 12.34 4.43
CA SER A 62 -6.08 13.07 3.52
C SER A 62 -7.53 13.05 4.00
N VAL A 63 -8.00 11.92 4.55
CA VAL A 63 -9.36 11.80 5.10
C VAL A 63 -9.50 12.61 6.39
N GLU A 64 -8.47 12.62 7.25
CA GLU A 64 -8.44 13.49 8.44
C GLU A 64 -8.55 14.98 8.09
N GLU A 65 -7.86 15.42 7.04
CA GLU A 65 -8.00 16.79 6.53
C GLU A 65 -9.35 17.03 5.84
N GLY A 66 -9.96 15.99 5.27
CA GLY A 66 -11.33 16.03 4.75
C GLY A 66 -12.34 16.51 5.80
N ARG A 67 -12.20 16.08 7.06
CA ARG A 67 -13.01 16.62 8.18
C ARG A 67 -12.80 18.12 8.38
N ASN A 68 -11.57 18.62 8.25
CA ASN A 68 -11.28 20.05 8.38
C ASN A 68 -11.87 20.85 7.21
N VAL A 69 -11.90 20.29 6.00
CA VAL A 69 -12.60 20.88 4.84
C VAL A 69 -14.09 21.03 5.15
N GLN A 70 -14.77 19.97 5.59
CA GLN A 70 -16.20 20.02 5.94
C GLN A 70 -16.50 20.97 7.10
N ARG A 71 -15.60 21.04 8.09
CA ARG A 71 -15.70 22.02 9.18
C ARG A 71 -15.55 23.45 8.66
N GLY A 72 -14.77 23.66 7.59
CA GLY A 72 -14.64 24.94 6.89
C GLY A 72 -15.98 25.48 6.40
N ASP A 73 -16.85 24.61 5.89
CA ASP A 73 -18.16 25.00 5.35
C ASP A 73 -19.16 25.46 6.43
N LEU A 74 -18.85 25.21 7.71
CA LEU A 74 -19.59 25.71 8.86
C LEU A 74 -19.05 27.04 9.41
N LEU A 75 -17.89 27.49 8.95
CA LEU A 75 -17.23 28.73 9.38
C LEU A 75 -17.60 29.92 8.47
N PRO A 76 -17.35 31.17 8.90
CA PRO A 76 -17.62 32.32 8.05
C PRO A 76 -16.73 32.30 6.81
N GLN A 77 -17.35 32.35 5.64
CA GLN A 77 -16.66 32.46 4.36
C GLN A 77 -16.55 33.95 3.99
N VAL A 78 -15.33 34.42 3.71
CA VAL A 78 -15.07 35.82 3.36
C VAL A 78 -14.37 35.89 2.01
N GLY A 79 -15.06 36.48 1.03
CA GLY A 79 -14.58 36.66 -0.33
C GLY A 79 -14.37 38.13 -0.68
N ALA A 80 -13.42 38.38 -1.57
CA ALA A 80 -13.23 39.66 -2.23
C ALA A 80 -13.28 39.45 -3.74
N THR A 81 -14.09 40.25 -4.43
CA THR A 81 -14.20 40.24 -5.89
C THR A 81 -13.81 41.59 -6.43
N ALA A 82 -13.13 41.61 -7.57
CA ALA A 82 -12.83 42.83 -8.31
C ALA A 82 -13.07 42.56 -9.79
N SER A 83 -13.80 43.43 -10.47
CA SER A 83 -14.08 43.29 -11.89
C SER A 83 -13.95 44.61 -12.63
N LEU A 84 -13.47 44.52 -13.87
CA LEU A 84 -13.40 45.62 -14.83
C LEU A 84 -14.11 45.16 -16.10
N ALA A 85 -15.16 45.88 -16.49
CA ALA A 85 -15.97 45.57 -17.66
C ALA A 85 -16.02 46.77 -18.61
N HIS A 86 -15.90 46.52 -19.91
CA HIS A 86 -16.20 47.50 -20.95
C HIS A 86 -17.57 47.16 -21.54
N ASN A 87 -18.53 48.06 -21.36
CA ASN A 87 -19.91 47.86 -21.77
C ASN A 87 -20.21 48.71 -23.01
N ARG A 88 -20.93 48.11 -23.96
CA ARG A 88 -21.50 48.80 -25.12
C ARG A 88 -22.98 48.50 -25.19
N THR A 89 -23.81 49.52 -25.09
CA THR A 89 -25.27 49.39 -25.12
C THR A 89 -25.81 50.04 -26.37
N TYR A 90 -26.63 49.29 -27.12
CA TYR A 90 -27.32 49.77 -28.31
C TYR A 90 -28.80 49.94 -27.98
N GLU A 91 -29.26 51.18 -27.83
CA GLU A 91 -30.69 51.46 -27.66
C GLU A 91 -31.33 51.80 -29.01
N GLN A 92 -32.38 51.06 -29.39
CA GLN A 92 -33.20 51.36 -30.57
C GLN A 92 -34.64 51.62 -30.14
N SER A 93 -35.01 52.88 -29.97
CA SER A 93 -36.40 53.29 -29.75
C SER A 93 -37.11 53.47 -31.10
N THR A 94 -37.94 52.54 -31.54
CA THR A 94 -38.85 52.76 -32.68
C THR A 94 -40.23 53.19 -32.17
N PHE A 95 -40.53 54.48 -32.27
CA PHE A 95 -41.88 55.00 -32.08
C PHE A 95 -42.64 54.93 -33.41
N ALA A 96 -43.59 54.00 -33.53
CA ALA A 96 -44.54 53.94 -34.64
C ALA A 96 -45.96 54.21 -34.10
N GLY A 97 -46.34 55.49 -34.04
CA GLY A 97 -47.70 55.92 -33.72
C GLY A 97 -48.49 56.18 -35.00
N ASP A 98 -49.40 55.26 -35.32
CA ASP A 98 -50.41 55.41 -36.37
C ASP A 98 -51.45 56.48 -35.97
N ILE A 99 -51.74 57.42 -36.88
CA ILE A 99 -52.63 58.57 -36.63
C ILE A 99 -54.02 58.23 -37.18
N GLY A 100 -54.97 57.99 -36.28
CA GLY A 100 -56.37 57.77 -36.61
C GLY A 100 -57.34 58.29 -35.55
N THR A 101 -57.89 59.49 -35.81
CA THR A 101 -59.25 59.97 -35.46
C THR A 101 -59.61 60.40 -34.02
N GLU A 102 -59.74 61.73 -33.89
CA GLU A 102 -60.73 62.52 -33.12
C GLU A 102 -60.87 62.33 -31.59
N SER A 103 -60.24 63.24 -30.81
CA SER A 103 -60.96 64.12 -29.88
C SER A 103 -60.02 65.18 -29.30
N SER A 104 -60.60 66.31 -28.92
CA SER A 104 -60.04 67.66 -28.90
C SER A 104 -59.45 68.11 -27.56
N VAL A 105 -58.58 69.14 -27.68
CA VAL A 105 -58.26 70.20 -26.71
C VAL A 105 -56.89 70.13 -26.00
N GLN A 106 -56.03 71.05 -26.50
CA GLN A 106 -54.96 71.81 -25.85
C GLN A 106 -53.53 71.26 -25.85
N SER A 107 -52.88 71.54 -26.98
CA SER A 107 -51.44 71.73 -27.13
C SER A 107 -50.88 72.75 -26.13
N THR A 108 -49.78 72.40 -25.47
CA THR A 108 -48.64 73.34 -25.32
C THR A 108 -47.45 72.73 -26.03
N SER A 109 -47.09 73.38 -27.11
CA SER A 109 -46.00 73.08 -28.02
C SER A 109 -44.64 73.16 -27.33
N GLY A 110 -43.96 72.03 -27.22
CA GLY A 110 -42.50 71.93 -27.18
C GLY A 110 -42.06 71.11 -28.37
N GLY A 111 -42.02 71.72 -29.56
CA GLY A 111 -41.51 71.09 -30.76
C GLY A 111 -40.01 70.84 -30.64
N GLY A 112 -39.63 69.58 -30.42
CA GLY A 112 -38.29 69.07 -30.55
C GLY A 112 -38.36 67.81 -31.39
N SER A 113 -37.85 67.89 -32.61
CA SER A 113 -37.72 66.79 -33.56
C SER A 113 -37.18 65.53 -32.88
N THR A 114 -37.91 64.42 -33.04
CA THR A 114 -37.41 63.07 -32.76
C THR A 114 -36.29 62.75 -33.75
N SER A 115 -35.04 62.98 -33.35
CA SER A 115 -33.93 62.23 -33.93
C SER A 115 -34.03 60.80 -33.39
N ALA A 116 -34.42 59.86 -34.25
CA ALA A 116 -34.04 58.47 -34.10
C ALA A 116 -32.50 58.41 -34.20
N GLY A 117 -31.83 58.72 -33.10
CA GLY A 117 -30.41 58.49 -32.91
C GLY A 117 -30.28 57.11 -32.30
N VAL A 118 -29.59 56.21 -32.99
CA VAL A 118 -28.98 55.05 -32.34
C VAL A 118 -27.91 55.63 -31.42
N GLY A 119 -28.20 55.73 -30.13
CA GLY A 119 -27.19 56.02 -29.12
C GLY A 119 -26.39 54.75 -28.87
N GLU A 120 -25.10 54.77 -29.19
CA GLU A 120 -24.15 53.77 -28.71
C GLU A 120 -23.53 54.35 -27.44
N ASP A 121 -23.97 53.84 -26.29
CA ASP A 121 -23.39 54.22 -25.00
C ASP A 121 -22.28 53.23 -24.66
N ASN A 122 -21.06 53.74 -24.63
CA ASN A 122 -19.85 53.00 -24.29
C ASN A 122 -19.31 53.50 -22.97
N TYR A 123 -19.20 52.62 -21.98
CA TYR A 123 -18.70 52.97 -20.65
C TYR A 123 -17.89 51.82 -20.04
N ASN A 124 -16.92 52.17 -19.20
CA ASN A 124 -16.18 51.23 -18.39
C ASN A 124 -16.78 51.20 -16.98
N THR A 125 -16.89 50.00 -16.42
CA THR A 125 -17.33 49.77 -15.05
C THR A 125 -16.21 49.08 -14.29
N THR A 126 -15.75 49.72 -13.22
CA THR A 126 -14.85 49.12 -12.23
C THR A 126 -15.66 48.80 -10.99
N SER A 127 -15.65 47.56 -10.51
CA SER A 127 -16.32 47.20 -9.27
C SER A 127 -15.42 46.38 -8.35
N VAL A 128 -15.58 46.62 -7.05
CA VAL A 128 -14.93 45.90 -5.96
C VAL A 128 -16.01 45.48 -4.97
N GLY A 129 -16.10 44.19 -4.67
CA GLY A 129 -17.04 43.64 -3.70
C GLY A 129 -16.28 42.91 -2.59
N LEU A 130 -16.72 43.10 -1.35
CA LEU A 130 -16.39 42.24 -0.22
C LEU A 130 -17.67 41.57 0.24
N GLU A 131 -17.62 40.25 0.43
CA GLU A 131 -18.78 39.47 0.87
C GLU A 131 -18.35 38.52 1.98
N ALA A 132 -19.11 38.49 3.06
CA ALA A 132 -18.97 37.53 4.13
C ALA A 132 -20.29 36.78 4.29
N THR A 133 -20.26 35.45 4.24
CA THR A 133 -21.42 34.58 4.44
C THR A 133 -21.16 33.62 5.59
N GLN A 134 -22.20 33.33 6.37
CA GLN A 134 -22.16 32.38 7.48
C GLN A 134 -23.46 31.58 7.49
N ALA A 135 -23.35 30.26 7.32
CA ALA A 135 -24.48 29.36 7.53
C ALA A 135 -24.89 29.41 9.01
N LEU A 136 -26.14 29.80 9.29
CA LEU A 136 -26.72 29.75 10.63
C LEU A 136 -27.46 28.43 10.86
N PHE A 137 -28.08 27.90 9.80
CA PHE A 137 -28.70 26.58 9.78
C PHE A 137 -28.52 25.98 8.39
N ASP A 138 -27.65 24.98 8.30
CA ASP A 138 -27.54 24.10 7.14
C ASP A 138 -27.35 22.67 7.66
N ALA A 139 -28.40 21.86 7.53
CA ALA A 139 -28.35 20.48 7.96
C ALA A 139 -27.43 19.62 7.06
N THR A 140 -27.24 20.02 5.80
CA THR A 140 -26.38 19.30 4.83
C THR A 140 -24.93 19.35 5.29
N ASN A 141 -24.38 20.56 5.48
CA ASN A 141 -22.99 20.73 5.93
C ASN A 141 -22.73 20.08 7.31
N TRP A 142 -23.76 20.06 8.18
CA TRP A 142 -23.66 19.39 9.48
C TRP A 142 -23.54 17.86 9.34
N PHE A 143 -24.38 17.24 8.52
CA PHE A 143 -24.30 15.80 8.27
C PHE A 143 -23.08 15.42 7.40
N GLU A 144 -22.60 16.30 6.51
CA GLU A 144 -21.35 16.12 5.78
C GLU A 144 -20.13 16.11 6.72
N LEU A 145 -20.11 16.95 7.76
CA LEU A 145 -19.11 16.86 8.81
C LEU A 145 -19.18 15.53 9.56
N GLN A 146 -20.38 15.10 9.96
CA GLN A 146 -20.55 13.81 10.63
C GLN A 146 -20.13 12.63 9.74
N ARG A 147 -20.47 12.66 8.45
CA ARG A 147 -20.02 11.68 7.45
C ARG A 147 -18.49 11.62 7.40
N ALA A 148 -17.81 12.77 7.37
CA ALA A 148 -16.35 12.82 7.35
C ALA A 148 -15.74 12.28 8.65
N GLU A 149 -16.41 12.38 9.79
CA GLU A 149 -15.99 11.76 11.04
C GLU A 149 -16.09 10.23 10.98
N GLU A 150 -17.20 9.66 10.49
CA GLU A 150 -17.36 8.21 10.29
C GLU A 150 -16.35 7.67 9.24
N GLU A 151 -16.02 8.47 8.21
CA GLU A 151 -15.05 8.12 7.17
C GLU A 151 -13.62 8.00 7.72
N ILE A 152 -13.26 8.77 8.76
CA ILE A 152 -11.98 8.62 9.47
C ILE A 152 -11.90 7.23 10.13
N ASP A 153 -12.96 6.79 10.81
CA ASP A 153 -13.00 5.49 11.47
C ASP A 153 -12.88 4.34 10.45
N GLN A 154 -13.61 4.45 9.33
CA GLN A 154 -13.47 3.51 8.21
C GLN A 154 -12.03 3.43 7.70
N GLN A 155 -11.41 4.59 7.46
CA GLN A 155 -10.04 4.64 6.92
C GLN A 155 -9.00 4.22 7.95
N ALA A 156 -9.24 4.40 9.25
CA ALA A 156 -8.38 3.91 10.32
C ALA A 156 -8.32 2.37 10.32
N PHE A 157 -9.47 1.70 10.21
CA PHE A 157 -9.51 0.24 10.10
C PHE A 157 -8.87 -0.27 8.80
N SER A 158 -9.05 0.44 7.69
CA SER A 158 -8.39 0.14 6.42
C SER A 158 -6.86 0.22 6.53
N LEU A 159 -6.34 1.25 7.21
CA LEU A 159 -4.91 1.40 7.48
C LEU A 159 -4.37 0.25 8.34
N GLU A 160 -5.10 -0.15 9.38
CA GLU A 160 -4.72 -1.30 10.21
C GLU A 160 -4.76 -2.61 9.42
N ALA A 161 -5.72 -2.80 8.51
CA ALA A 161 -5.75 -3.95 7.60
C ALA A 161 -4.50 -3.99 6.72
N THR A 162 -4.13 -2.87 6.09
CA THR A 162 -2.89 -2.75 5.29
C THR A 162 -1.65 -3.05 6.13
N ARG A 163 -1.60 -2.56 7.37
CA ARG A 163 -0.49 -2.83 8.29
C ARG A 163 -0.38 -4.32 8.60
N GLN A 164 -1.47 -5.00 8.95
CA GLN A 164 -1.46 -6.43 9.24
C GLN A 164 -1.11 -7.26 8.00
N GLN A 165 -1.56 -6.85 6.81
CA GLN A 165 -1.19 -7.48 5.55
C GLN A 165 0.33 -7.38 5.32
N LEU A 166 0.93 -6.19 5.50
CA LEU A 166 2.38 -6.02 5.36
C LEU A 166 3.16 -6.89 6.35
N LEU A 167 2.72 -6.98 7.61
CA LEU A 167 3.36 -7.86 8.60
C LEU A 167 3.33 -9.34 8.16
N PHE A 168 2.21 -9.77 7.58
CA PHE A 168 2.07 -11.11 7.04
C PHE A 168 2.98 -11.31 5.81
N ASP A 169 2.94 -10.42 4.83
CA ASP A 169 3.70 -10.54 3.57
C ASP A 169 5.21 -10.58 3.82
N VAL A 170 5.72 -9.78 4.76
CA VAL A 170 7.14 -9.80 5.12
C VAL A 170 7.53 -11.12 5.78
N SER A 171 6.67 -11.63 6.65
CA SER A 171 6.92 -12.91 7.32
C SER A 171 6.85 -14.07 6.33
N GLU A 172 5.87 -14.06 5.43
CA GLU A 172 5.74 -15.04 4.35
C GLU A 172 6.99 -15.02 3.45
N ALA A 173 7.41 -13.85 2.97
CA ALA A 173 8.62 -13.72 2.15
C ALA A 173 9.87 -14.23 2.89
N TYR A 174 9.99 -13.95 4.18
CA TYR A 174 11.10 -14.42 5.00
C TYR A 174 11.13 -15.95 5.12
N PHE A 175 10.00 -16.57 5.49
CA PHE A 175 9.93 -18.03 5.60
C PHE A 175 9.98 -18.73 4.25
N GLU A 176 9.60 -18.06 3.16
CA GLU A 176 9.77 -18.56 1.80
C GLU A 176 11.24 -18.67 1.42
N ILE A 177 12.08 -17.69 1.78
CA ILE A 177 13.53 -17.78 1.56
C ILE A 177 14.11 -18.97 2.32
N LEU A 178 13.74 -19.14 3.59
CA LEU A 178 14.19 -20.27 4.40
C LEU A 178 13.72 -21.62 3.84
N ARG A 179 12.49 -21.67 3.33
CA ARG A 179 11.96 -22.85 2.62
C ARG A 179 12.77 -23.17 1.37
N ALA A 180 12.99 -22.17 0.52
CA ALA A 180 13.76 -22.34 -0.72
C ALA A 180 15.20 -22.78 -0.44
N TYR A 181 15.80 -22.28 0.65
CA TYR A 181 17.13 -22.67 1.09
C TYR A 181 17.19 -24.15 1.52
N ASP A 182 16.29 -24.61 2.40
CA ASP A 182 16.27 -26.00 2.86
C ASP A 182 15.99 -26.97 1.70
N VAL A 183 15.12 -26.58 0.76
CA VAL A 183 14.87 -27.35 -0.46
C VAL A 183 16.14 -27.42 -1.33
N LEU A 184 16.84 -26.30 -1.52
CA LEU A 184 18.11 -26.27 -2.25
C LEU A 184 19.16 -27.17 -1.58
N GLU A 185 19.27 -27.15 -0.25
CA GLU A 185 20.20 -28.01 0.48
C GLU A 185 19.88 -29.50 0.22
N ALA A 186 18.61 -29.89 0.25
CA ALA A 186 18.17 -31.23 -0.10
C ALA A 186 18.53 -31.62 -1.54
N ARG A 187 18.37 -30.70 -2.51
CA ARG A 187 18.74 -30.94 -3.93
C ARG A 187 20.25 -31.02 -4.13
N ILE A 188 21.04 -30.21 -3.44
CA ILE A 188 22.51 -30.31 -3.46
C ILE A 188 22.95 -31.67 -2.90
N ALA A 189 22.36 -32.11 -1.79
CA ALA A 189 22.65 -33.41 -1.19
C ALA A 189 22.26 -34.57 -2.12
N GLN A 190 21.13 -34.45 -2.83
CA GLN A 190 20.66 -35.40 -3.84
C GLN A 190 21.62 -35.49 -5.03
N GLU A 191 21.99 -34.36 -5.65
CA GLU A 191 22.96 -34.33 -6.77
C GLU A 191 24.30 -34.95 -6.34
N ARG A 192 24.77 -34.63 -5.14
CA ARG A 192 26.02 -35.20 -4.59
C ARG A 192 25.92 -36.71 -4.37
N ALA A 193 24.77 -37.22 -3.92
CA ALA A 193 24.57 -38.64 -3.68
C ALA A 193 24.49 -39.43 -4.98
N ILE A 194 23.67 -38.98 -5.93
CA ILE A 194 23.54 -39.60 -7.25
C ILE A 194 24.86 -39.49 -8.04
N GLY A 195 25.59 -38.39 -7.92
CA GLY A 195 26.92 -38.23 -8.51
C GLY A 195 27.93 -39.28 -8.01
N ARG A 196 27.89 -39.64 -6.71
CA ARG A 196 28.69 -40.75 -6.18
C ARG A 196 28.26 -42.10 -6.74
N GLN A 197 26.95 -42.34 -6.90
CA GLN A 197 26.45 -43.57 -7.52
C GLN A 197 26.90 -43.70 -8.98
N LEU A 198 26.88 -42.61 -9.74
CA LEU A 198 27.38 -42.57 -11.12
C LEU A 198 28.88 -42.88 -11.19
N GLU A 199 29.69 -42.29 -10.31
CA GLU A 199 31.13 -42.55 -10.30
C GLU A 199 31.43 -44.01 -9.94
N GLN A 200 30.76 -44.53 -8.91
CA GLN A 200 30.85 -45.93 -8.51
C GLN A 200 30.39 -46.89 -9.63
N ALA A 201 29.35 -46.52 -10.39
CA ALA A 201 28.89 -47.31 -11.53
C ALA A 201 29.92 -47.32 -12.68
N ARG A 202 30.58 -46.18 -12.95
CA ARG A 202 31.65 -46.09 -13.95
C ARG A 202 32.82 -46.99 -13.59
N GLU A 203 33.31 -46.90 -12.35
CA GLU A 203 34.42 -47.73 -11.87
C GLU A 203 34.09 -49.22 -11.99
N GLN A 204 32.89 -49.63 -11.58
CA GLN A 204 32.44 -51.03 -11.68
C GLN A 204 32.26 -51.51 -13.13
N PHE A 205 31.83 -50.64 -14.04
CA PHE A 205 31.75 -50.97 -15.46
C PHE A 205 33.13 -51.16 -16.09
N GLU A 206 34.11 -50.31 -15.73
CA GLU A 206 35.50 -50.41 -16.22
C GLU A 206 36.16 -51.75 -15.84
N VAL A 207 35.84 -52.29 -14.65
CA VAL A 207 36.29 -53.62 -14.23
C VAL A 207 35.35 -54.76 -14.67
N GLY A 208 34.27 -54.46 -15.40
CA GLY A 208 33.35 -55.43 -15.99
C GLY A 208 32.35 -56.09 -15.02
N LEU A 209 32.05 -55.46 -13.88
CA LEU A 209 31.14 -55.98 -12.86
C LEU A 209 29.66 -55.68 -13.14
N ILE A 210 29.36 -54.60 -13.87
CA ILE A 210 28.00 -54.16 -14.20
C ILE A 210 27.83 -53.89 -15.69
N ALA A 211 26.59 -53.73 -16.16
CA ALA A 211 26.30 -53.45 -17.57
C ALA A 211 26.43 -51.95 -17.91
N ILE A 212 26.69 -51.61 -19.18
CA ILE A 212 26.70 -50.21 -19.64
C ILE A 212 25.36 -49.50 -19.44
N THR A 213 24.25 -50.25 -19.43
CA THR A 213 22.90 -49.72 -19.16
C THR A 213 22.85 -49.04 -17.80
N ASP A 214 23.45 -49.64 -16.78
CA ASP A 214 23.44 -49.13 -15.39
C ASP A 214 24.17 -47.79 -15.28
N VAL A 215 25.25 -47.61 -16.05
CA VAL A 215 25.98 -46.34 -16.14
C VAL A 215 25.13 -45.27 -16.84
N GLN A 216 24.37 -45.64 -17.87
CA GLN A 216 23.49 -44.68 -18.56
C GLN A 216 22.30 -44.27 -17.70
N GLU A 217 21.72 -45.19 -16.93
CA GLU A 217 20.65 -44.88 -15.96
C GLU A 217 21.15 -43.94 -14.87
N ALA A 218 22.32 -44.22 -14.27
CA ALA A 218 22.93 -43.34 -13.27
C ALA A 218 23.28 -41.96 -13.85
N ARG A 219 23.69 -41.90 -15.13
CA ARG A 219 23.96 -40.63 -15.82
C ARG A 219 22.69 -39.82 -16.02
N ALA A 220 21.61 -40.45 -16.48
CA ALA A 220 20.33 -39.79 -16.66
C ALA A 220 19.80 -39.23 -15.32
N ALA A 221 19.91 -40.01 -14.24
CA ALA A 221 19.54 -39.55 -12.90
C ALA A 221 20.40 -38.37 -12.41
N ALA A 222 21.71 -38.39 -12.66
CA ALA A 222 22.60 -37.29 -12.31
C ALA A 222 22.28 -36.00 -13.09
N ASP A 223 22.00 -36.13 -14.39
CA ASP A 223 21.61 -34.99 -15.23
C ASP A 223 20.27 -34.39 -14.77
N LEU A 224 19.31 -35.22 -14.35
CA LEU A 224 18.03 -34.77 -13.77
C LEU A 224 18.25 -34.07 -12.41
N ALA A 225 19.01 -34.67 -11.49
CA ALA A 225 19.28 -34.08 -10.18
C ALA A 225 19.98 -32.72 -10.28
N ARG A 226 20.89 -32.57 -11.26
CA ARG A 226 21.51 -31.28 -11.58
C ARG A 226 20.49 -30.24 -12.05
N ALA A 227 19.53 -30.64 -12.89
CA ALA A 227 18.47 -29.73 -13.33
C ALA A 227 17.57 -29.29 -12.16
N GLU A 228 17.19 -30.21 -11.26
CA GLU A 228 16.40 -29.91 -10.06
C GLU A 228 17.14 -28.95 -9.10
N ARG A 229 18.46 -29.13 -8.91
CA ARG A 229 19.27 -28.18 -8.12
C ARG A 229 19.30 -26.79 -8.76
N ILE A 230 19.46 -26.68 -10.08
CA ILE A 230 19.47 -25.38 -10.78
C ILE A 230 18.13 -24.67 -10.59
N ALA A 231 17.01 -25.38 -10.69
CA ALA A 231 15.69 -24.82 -10.44
C ALA A 231 15.56 -24.30 -9.00
N ALA A 232 15.92 -25.12 -8.00
CA ALA A 232 15.87 -24.72 -6.59
C ALA A 232 16.78 -23.50 -6.28
N GLN A 233 17.92 -23.39 -6.96
CA GLN A 233 18.81 -22.23 -6.82
C GLN A 233 18.15 -20.97 -7.38
N SER A 234 17.47 -21.08 -8.53
CA SER A 234 16.70 -19.98 -9.09
C SER A 234 15.55 -19.56 -8.18
N ASP A 235 14.85 -20.51 -7.57
CA ASP A 235 13.73 -20.24 -6.65
C ASP A 235 14.22 -19.47 -5.41
N LEU A 236 15.37 -19.86 -4.85
CA LEU A 236 16.01 -19.11 -3.76
C LEU A 236 16.33 -17.67 -4.18
N GLN A 237 16.92 -17.46 -5.36
CA GLN A 237 17.23 -16.11 -5.84
C GLN A 237 15.97 -15.25 -5.97
N VAL A 238 14.90 -15.78 -6.57
CA VAL A 238 13.61 -15.07 -6.73
C VAL A 238 12.97 -14.75 -5.38
N SER A 239 13.10 -15.64 -4.39
CA SER A 239 12.56 -15.39 -3.05
C SER A 239 13.18 -14.18 -2.34
N PHE A 240 14.48 -13.91 -2.55
CA PHE A 240 15.14 -12.71 -2.04
C PHE A 240 14.62 -11.42 -2.72
N GLU A 241 14.31 -11.47 -4.01
CA GLU A 241 13.74 -10.32 -4.73
C GLU A 241 12.36 -9.93 -4.18
N ALA A 242 11.55 -10.90 -3.76
CA ALA A 242 10.26 -10.65 -3.13
C ALA A 242 10.41 -9.88 -1.81
N LEU A 243 11.45 -10.17 -1.03
CA LEU A 243 11.76 -9.47 0.22
C LEU A 243 12.31 -8.06 -0.03
N GLU A 244 13.15 -7.91 -1.05
CA GLU A 244 13.68 -6.61 -1.47
C GLU A 244 12.55 -5.66 -1.90
N ARG A 245 11.57 -6.16 -2.66
CA ARG A 245 10.36 -5.39 -3.04
C ARG A 245 9.61 -4.83 -1.83
N LEU A 246 9.52 -5.58 -0.73
CA LEU A 246 8.76 -5.20 0.47
C LEU A 246 9.52 -4.22 1.37
N THR A 247 10.84 -4.37 1.44
CA THR A 247 11.70 -3.62 2.38
C THR A 247 12.45 -2.46 1.75
N GLY A 248 12.54 -2.44 0.42
CA GLY A 248 13.38 -1.51 -0.34
C GLY A 248 14.88 -1.71 -0.12
N LYS A 249 15.28 -2.84 0.47
CA LYS A 249 16.68 -3.16 0.80
C LYS A 249 17.02 -4.56 0.35
N ARG A 250 18.26 -4.73 -0.12
CA ARG A 250 18.83 -6.04 -0.41
C ARG A 250 19.50 -6.62 0.83
N TYR A 251 19.27 -7.90 1.08
CA TYR A 251 19.92 -8.65 2.14
C TYR A 251 20.87 -9.67 1.52
N GLU A 252 22.13 -9.68 1.95
CA GLU A 252 23.11 -10.70 1.54
C GLU A 252 22.92 -12.02 2.30
N SER A 253 22.39 -11.93 3.53
CA SER A 253 22.06 -13.08 4.35
C SER A 253 20.93 -12.80 5.33
N ILE A 254 20.23 -13.87 5.72
CA ILE A 254 19.19 -13.85 6.73
C ILE A 254 19.43 -14.95 7.77
N GLU A 255 18.94 -14.74 8.99
CA GLU A 255 19.04 -15.77 10.04
C GLU A 255 18.18 -17.00 9.68
N GLY A 256 18.68 -18.19 9.97
CA GLY A 256 18.01 -19.45 9.72
C GLY A 256 17.16 -19.91 10.89
N LEU A 257 16.28 -20.87 10.60
CA LEU A 257 15.35 -21.42 11.58
C LEU A 257 16.02 -22.49 12.45
N ALA A 258 15.72 -22.50 13.76
CA ALA A 258 16.20 -23.56 14.63
C ALA A 258 15.65 -24.95 14.21
N ASP A 259 16.45 -26.00 14.42
CA ASP A 259 16.09 -27.40 14.11
C ASP A 259 14.81 -27.87 14.83
N GLU A 260 14.58 -27.39 16.06
CA GLU A 260 13.42 -27.73 16.87
C GLU A 260 12.45 -26.55 16.93
N LEU A 261 11.37 -26.65 16.15
CA LEU A 261 10.23 -25.74 16.22
C LEU A 261 9.16 -26.31 17.15
N PRO A 262 8.51 -25.48 17.98
CA PRO A 262 7.32 -25.88 18.71
C PRO A 262 6.12 -25.96 17.74
N ILE A 263 5.99 -27.08 17.04
CA ILE A 263 4.87 -27.36 16.13
C ILE A 263 3.70 -27.88 16.97
N GLU A 264 2.88 -26.95 17.43
CA GLU A 264 1.76 -27.23 18.32
C GLU A 264 0.42 -26.80 17.72
N SER A 265 -0.66 -27.40 18.21
CA SER A 265 -1.99 -26.95 17.82
C SER A 265 -2.27 -25.52 18.32
N PRO A 266 -2.93 -24.67 17.51
CA PRO A 266 -3.18 -23.28 17.88
C PRO A 266 -4.09 -23.19 19.11
N ILE A 267 -3.76 -22.27 20.01
CA ILE A 267 -4.54 -21.94 21.20
C ILE A 267 -5.26 -20.61 20.93
N PRO A 268 -6.59 -20.52 21.13
CA PRO A 268 -7.50 -21.55 21.64
C PRO A 268 -7.76 -22.68 20.63
N SER A 269 -7.98 -23.92 21.10
CA SER A 269 -8.29 -25.04 20.19
C SER A 269 -9.71 -25.01 19.61
N SER A 270 -10.58 -24.16 20.17
CA SER A 270 -11.99 -24.03 19.80
C SER A 270 -12.19 -23.18 18.55
N ARG A 271 -12.91 -23.74 17.57
CA ARG A 271 -13.32 -23.02 16.35
C ARG A 271 -14.20 -21.81 16.63
N SER A 272 -15.09 -21.88 17.62
CA SER A 272 -15.96 -20.75 17.93
C SER A 272 -15.19 -19.57 18.50
N ALA A 273 -14.13 -19.82 19.28
CA ALA A 273 -13.31 -18.78 19.87
C ALA A 273 -12.58 -17.96 18.81
N TRP A 274 -11.97 -18.62 17.82
CA TRP A 274 -11.32 -17.94 16.69
C TRP A 274 -12.29 -17.12 15.85
N VAL A 275 -13.50 -17.66 15.58
CA VAL A 275 -14.53 -16.91 14.85
C VAL A 275 -14.95 -15.67 15.65
N SER A 276 -15.20 -15.80 16.96
CA SER A 276 -15.54 -14.64 17.81
C SER A 276 -14.43 -13.59 17.80
N LEU A 277 -13.18 -14.01 17.90
CA LEU A 277 -12.02 -13.12 17.83
C LEU A 277 -11.96 -12.34 16.51
N ALA A 278 -12.18 -13.04 15.39
CA ALA A 278 -12.22 -12.42 14.07
C ALA A 278 -13.39 -11.45 13.91
N MET A 279 -14.57 -11.76 14.44
CA MET A 279 -15.72 -10.86 14.38
C MET A 279 -15.49 -9.57 15.18
N GLU A 280 -14.66 -9.61 16.22
CA GLU A 280 -14.37 -8.46 17.09
C GLU A 280 -13.16 -7.64 16.64
N ASN A 281 -12.16 -8.26 16.00
CA ASN A 281 -10.86 -7.63 15.78
C ASN A 281 -10.44 -7.53 14.31
N ASN A 282 -11.07 -8.26 13.37
CA ASN A 282 -10.64 -8.25 11.97
C ASN A 282 -10.81 -6.83 11.37
N PRO A 283 -9.72 -6.12 11.00
CA PRO A 283 -9.83 -4.73 10.58
C PRO A 283 -10.61 -4.57 9.27
N THR A 284 -10.52 -5.51 8.34
CA THR A 284 -11.29 -5.49 7.09
C THR A 284 -12.80 -5.57 7.36
N LEU A 285 -13.22 -6.43 8.30
CA LEU A 285 -14.61 -6.52 8.73
C LEU A 285 -15.06 -5.23 9.43
N LEU A 286 -14.24 -4.65 10.30
CA LEU A 286 -14.55 -3.38 10.99
C LEU A 286 -14.63 -2.20 10.01
N ALA A 287 -13.77 -2.15 8.99
CA ALA A 287 -13.82 -1.14 7.93
C ALA A 287 -15.13 -1.25 7.13
N THR A 288 -15.55 -2.46 6.76
CA THR A 288 -16.85 -2.67 6.08
C THR A 288 -18.05 -2.36 6.97
N GLN A 289 -17.93 -2.53 8.29
CA GLN A 289 -18.95 -2.09 9.22
C GLN A 289 -19.04 -0.56 9.29
N ALA A 290 -17.92 0.13 9.43
CA ALA A 290 -17.86 1.60 9.44
C ALA A 290 -18.37 2.22 8.12
N ALA A 291 -18.20 1.51 6.99
CA ALA A 291 -18.79 1.92 5.71
C ALA A 291 -20.33 1.99 5.73
N ILE A 292 -21.00 1.19 6.56
CA ILE A 292 -22.46 1.29 6.76
C ILE A 292 -22.78 2.61 7.48
N ASP A 293 -21.98 3.02 8.46
CA ASP A 293 -22.17 4.27 9.18
C ASP A 293 -21.96 5.48 8.27
N VAL A 294 -20.96 5.45 7.39
CA VAL A 294 -20.79 6.45 6.32
C VAL A 294 -22.02 6.49 5.41
N ALA A 295 -22.50 5.35 4.92
CA ALA A 295 -23.68 5.29 4.05
C ALA A 295 -24.97 5.74 4.76
N ASN A 296 -25.09 5.54 6.08
CA ASN A 296 -26.17 6.10 6.88
C ASN A 296 -26.15 7.63 6.86
N ARG A 297 -24.96 8.25 7.00
CA ARG A 297 -24.81 9.71 6.91
C ARG A 297 -25.12 10.23 5.51
N ASP A 298 -24.80 9.48 4.45
CA ASP A 298 -25.21 9.82 3.09
C ASP A 298 -26.74 9.89 2.94
N VAL A 299 -27.49 9.03 3.64
CA VAL A 299 -28.96 9.10 3.69
C VAL A 299 -29.43 10.35 4.44
N ASP A 300 -28.81 10.67 5.59
CA ASP A 300 -29.12 11.89 6.36
C ASP A 300 -28.88 13.17 5.53
N ILE A 301 -27.78 13.20 4.76
CA ILE A 301 -27.44 14.26 3.79
C ILE A 301 -28.49 14.35 2.66
N ALA A 302 -28.93 13.22 2.11
CA ALA A 302 -29.97 13.25 1.08
C ALA A 302 -31.31 13.78 1.64
N GLN A 303 -31.64 13.45 2.90
CA GLN A 303 -32.84 13.91 3.57
C GLN A 303 -32.79 15.39 3.94
N SER A 304 -31.60 15.93 4.27
CA SER A 304 -31.43 17.36 4.58
C SER A 304 -31.81 18.27 3.42
N GLY A 305 -31.77 17.77 2.18
CA GLY A 305 -32.23 18.49 0.99
C GLY A 305 -33.71 18.89 0.98
N HIS A 306 -34.51 18.42 1.95
CA HIS A 306 -35.90 18.87 2.18
C HIS A 306 -36.02 20.01 3.22
N LEU A 307 -34.97 20.26 3.99
CA LEU A 307 -34.94 21.26 5.05
C LEU A 307 -34.62 22.65 4.48
N PRO A 308 -35.09 23.73 5.12
CA PRO A 308 -34.66 25.06 4.75
C PRO A 308 -33.19 25.29 5.12
N THR A 309 -32.48 26.13 4.37
CA THR A 309 -31.19 26.69 4.80
C THR A 309 -31.40 28.13 5.28
N LEU A 310 -30.60 28.57 6.26
CA LEU A 310 -30.59 29.94 6.77
C LEU A 310 -29.15 30.45 6.84
N ASP A 311 -28.87 31.51 6.10
CA ASP A 311 -27.56 32.13 5.99
C ASP A 311 -27.61 33.58 6.47
N ALA A 312 -26.58 34.01 7.20
CA ALA A 312 -26.29 35.41 7.43
C ALA A 312 -25.30 35.89 6.38
N PHE A 313 -25.53 37.08 5.83
CA PHE A 313 -24.59 37.70 4.89
C PHE A 313 -24.31 39.15 5.24
N ALA A 314 -23.08 39.58 4.96
CA ALA A 314 -22.64 40.95 5.00
C ALA A 314 -21.88 41.26 3.71
N ARG A 315 -22.29 42.30 2.99
CA ARG A 315 -21.75 42.66 1.68
C ARG A 315 -21.40 44.14 1.64
N TYR A 316 -20.26 44.46 1.05
CA TYR A 316 -19.84 45.81 0.72
C TYR A 316 -19.48 45.86 -0.76
N ASP A 317 -20.19 46.70 -1.51
CA ASP A 317 -19.90 46.92 -2.93
C ASP A 317 -19.44 48.34 -3.15
N TYR A 318 -18.46 48.48 -4.02
CA TYR A 318 -18.04 49.73 -4.63
C TYR A 318 -18.08 49.55 -6.15
N SER A 319 -18.70 50.47 -6.87
CA SER A 319 -18.69 50.48 -8.32
C SER A 319 -18.52 51.90 -8.85
N ASP A 320 -17.67 52.05 -9.85
CA ASP A 320 -17.39 53.28 -10.56
C ASP A 320 -17.68 53.08 -12.05
N VAL A 321 -18.44 54.00 -12.65
CA VAL A 321 -18.86 53.96 -14.05
C VAL A 321 -18.38 55.25 -14.70
N ASP A 322 -17.47 55.15 -15.66
CA ASP A 322 -16.73 56.32 -16.16
C ASP A 322 -17.56 57.37 -16.92
N TYR A 323 -18.77 57.00 -17.37
CA TYR A 323 -19.71 57.90 -18.03
C TYR A 323 -20.71 58.58 -17.06
N LEU A 324 -20.75 58.15 -15.78
CA LEU A 324 -21.56 58.76 -14.72
C LEU A 324 -20.66 59.55 -13.76
N ASP A 325 -21.03 60.80 -13.45
CA ASP A 325 -20.32 61.59 -12.43
C ASP A 325 -20.66 61.04 -11.03
N GLY A 326 -19.82 60.15 -10.50
CA GLY A 326 -19.89 59.67 -9.12
C GLY A 326 -19.53 58.19 -8.96
N ASN A 327 -19.14 57.82 -7.74
CA ASN A 327 -19.01 56.43 -7.35
C ASN A 327 -20.25 55.97 -6.58
N ASN A 328 -20.57 54.69 -6.72
CA ASN A 328 -21.62 54.06 -5.93
C ASN A 328 -20.96 53.14 -4.90
N SER A 329 -21.36 53.27 -3.64
CA SER A 329 -20.97 52.32 -2.60
C SER A 329 -22.20 51.89 -1.82
N ALA A 330 -22.30 50.60 -1.54
CA ALA A 330 -23.42 49.99 -0.83
C ALA A 330 -22.89 49.04 0.25
N SER A 331 -23.52 49.06 1.42
CA SER A 331 -23.28 48.09 2.48
C SER A 331 -24.59 47.44 2.86
N GLN A 332 -24.62 46.11 2.91
CA GLN A 332 -25.80 45.34 3.24
C GLN A 332 -25.44 44.29 4.29
N VAL A 333 -26.31 44.13 5.28
CA VAL A 333 -26.28 43.00 6.21
C VAL A 333 -27.68 42.43 6.25
N GLY A 334 -27.81 41.11 6.15
CA GLY A 334 -29.10 40.46 6.09
C GLY A 334 -29.06 38.99 6.43
N LEU A 335 -30.25 38.41 6.48
CA LEU A 335 -30.45 36.97 6.59
C LEU A 335 -31.19 36.50 5.34
N THR A 336 -30.77 35.37 4.78
CA THR A 336 -31.42 34.72 3.64
C THR A 336 -31.85 33.33 4.07
N ALA A 337 -33.13 33.03 3.90
CA ALA A 337 -33.67 31.69 4.13
C ALA A 337 -34.13 31.10 2.80
N ASN A 338 -33.68 29.90 2.47
CA ASN A 338 -34.07 29.18 1.27
C ASN A 338 -34.75 27.86 1.64
N TRP A 339 -36.05 27.72 1.35
CA TRP A 339 -36.80 26.48 1.58
C TRP A 339 -37.26 25.87 0.26
N PRO A 340 -36.66 24.76 -0.21
CA PRO A 340 -37.13 24.06 -1.39
C PRO A 340 -38.47 23.35 -1.12
N LEU A 341 -39.58 23.98 -1.48
CA LEU A 341 -40.92 23.39 -1.30
C LEU A 341 -41.23 22.28 -2.32
N PHE A 342 -40.72 22.40 -3.54
CA PHE A 342 -40.91 21.42 -4.61
C PHE A 342 -39.73 21.44 -5.60
N THR A 343 -39.02 20.31 -5.71
CA THR A 343 -37.81 20.14 -6.55
C THR A 343 -38.04 19.19 -7.73
N GLY A 344 -39.30 18.98 -8.16
CA GLY A 344 -39.62 18.08 -9.27
C GLY A 344 -39.37 16.60 -8.98
N GLY A 345 -39.38 16.20 -7.70
CA GLY A 345 -39.10 14.83 -7.26
C GLY A 345 -37.61 14.50 -7.09
N ARG A 346 -36.70 15.43 -7.40
CA ARG A 346 -35.24 15.21 -7.32
C ARG A 346 -34.80 14.78 -5.93
N THR A 347 -35.19 15.52 -4.89
CA THR A 347 -34.72 15.25 -3.52
C THR A 347 -35.18 13.87 -3.05
N SER A 348 -36.44 13.50 -3.31
CA SER A 348 -36.95 12.17 -2.95
C SER A 348 -36.22 11.05 -3.69
N ALA A 349 -35.93 11.22 -4.99
CA ALA A 349 -35.13 10.25 -5.74
C ALA A 349 -33.69 10.11 -5.21
N GLN A 350 -33.08 11.19 -4.71
CA GLN A 350 -31.76 11.14 -4.07
C GLN A 350 -31.80 10.39 -2.73
N VAL A 351 -32.85 10.56 -1.93
CA VAL A 351 -33.06 9.79 -0.70
C VAL A 351 -33.21 8.31 -1.01
N ASP A 352 -34.04 7.96 -2.00
CA ASP A 352 -34.20 6.57 -2.44
C ASP A 352 -32.86 5.98 -2.93
N GLN A 353 -32.10 6.73 -3.74
CA GLN A 353 -30.79 6.32 -4.21
C GLN A 353 -29.82 6.05 -3.05
N ALA A 354 -29.69 6.97 -2.10
CA ALA A 354 -28.83 6.81 -0.93
C ALA A 354 -29.27 5.60 -0.07
N THR A 355 -30.58 5.38 0.05
CA THR A 355 -31.14 4.23 0.80
C THR A 355 -30.74 2.91 0.15
N TYR A 356 -30.76 2.80 -1.17
CA TYR A 356 -30.29 1.58 -1.86
C TYR A 356 -28.77 1.38 -1.76
N LEU A 357 -27.98 2.46 -1.69
CA LEU A 357 -26.54 2.37 -1.46
C LEU A 357 -26.21 1.92 -0.02
N LEU A 358 -26.98 2.38 0.96
CA LEU A 358 -26.92 1.87 2.33
C LEU A 358 -27.28 0.38 2.39
N GLU A 359 -28.36 -0.03 1.72
CA GLU A 359 -28.73 -1.45 1.63
C GLU A 359 -27.61 -2.28 0.98
N SER A 360 -26.98 -1.79 -0.09
CA SER A 360 -25.81 -2.44 -0.70
C SER A 360 -24.68 -2.62 0.31
N SER A 361 -24.32 -1.57 1.05
CA SER A 361 -23.24 -1.60 2.05
C SER A 361 -23.52 -2.61 3.17
N GLN A 362 -24.79 -2.78 3.56
CA GLN A 362 -25.19 -3.81 4.54
C GLN A 362 -25.01 -5.24 3.99
N TYR A 363 -25.31 -5.47 2.71
CA TYR A 363 -25.06 -6.76 2.08
C TYR A 363 -23.56 -7.03 1.85
N ASP A 364 -22.78 -6.00 1.54
CA ASP A 364 -21.32 -6.10 1.42
C ASP A 364 -20.69 -6.50 2.76
N PHE A 365 -21.12 -5.88 3.88
CA PHE A 365 -20.74 -6.31 5.22
C PHE A 365 -21.16 -7.76 5.52
N GLU A 366 -22.39 -8.16 5.16
CA GLU A 366 -22.83 -9.55 5.38
C GLU A 366 -21.99 -10.56 4.58
N SER A 367 -21.61 -10.20 3.35
CA SER A 367 -20.70 -10.98 2.51
C SER A 367 -19.32 -11.10 3.16
N GLN A 368 -18.72 -9.97 3.56
CA GLN A 368 -17.43 -9.92 4.23
C GLN A 368 -17.44 -10.71 5.54
N ARG A 369 -18.50 -10.61 6.33
CA ARG A 369 -18.71 -11.37 7.57
C ARG A 369 -18.68 -12.88 7.30
N ARG A 370 -19.41 -13.35 6.28
CA ARG A 370 -19.43 -14.78 5.91
C ARG A 370 -18.07 -15.25 5.41
N GLU A 371 -17.38 -14.39 4.67
CA GLU A 371 -16.06 -14.69 4.11
C GLU A 371 -15.02 -14.81 5.23
N THR A 372 -14.96 -13.87 6.17
CA THR A 372 -14.08 -13.95 7.35
C THR A 372 -14.37 -15.23 8.17
N VAL A 373 -15.65 -15.57 8.39
CA VAL A 373 -16.02 -16.83 9.07
C VAL A 373 -15.53 -18.05 8.30
N ARG A 374 -15.65 -18.05 6.97
CA ARG A 374 -15.19 -19.16 6.12
C ARG A 374 -13.67 -19.30 6.16
N GLN A 375 -12.93 -18.21 6.01
CA GLN A 375 -11.46 -18.18 5.99
C GLN A 375 -10.88 -18.65 7.33
N VAL A 376 -11.33 -18.10 8.45
CA VAL A 376 -10.88 -18.49 9.80
C VAL A 376 -11.14 -19.98 10.06
N ARG A 377 -12.30 -20.51 9.64
CA ARG A 377 -12.62 -21.94 9.79
C ARG A 377 -11.74 -22.82 8.91
N SER A 378 -11.42 -22.37 7.70
CA SER A 378 -10.52 -23.07 6.78
C SER A 378 -9.11 -23.12 7.35
N LEU A 379 -8.55 -21.96 7.71
CA LEU A 379 -7.20 -21.82 8.24
C LEU A 379 -7.02 -22.60 9.54
N LEU A 380 -7.97 -22.54 10.48
CA LEU A 380 -7.90 -23.37 11.69
C LEU A 380 -7.86 -24.87 11.38
N THR A 381 -8.54 -25.30 10.31
CA THR A 381 -8.52 -26.70 9.88
C THR A 381 -7.21 -27.05 9.19
N GLN A 382 -6.66 -26.14 8.38
CA GLN A 382 -5.35 -26.27 7.74
C GLN A 382 -4.23 -26.38 8.78
N VAL A 383 -4.11 -25.41 9.71
CA VAL A 383 -3.10 -25.45 10.79
C VAL A 383 -3.17 -26.75 11.59
N LYS A 384 -4.37 -27.28 11.88
CA LYS A 384 -4.52 -28.58 12.56
C LYS A 384 -4.02 -29.75 11.73
N ASN A 385 -4.24 -29.71 10.42
CA ASN A 385 -3.73 -30.73 9.50
C ASN A 385 -2.22 -30.61 9.33
N ASP A 386 -1.66 -29.39 9.34
CA ASP A 386 -0.23 -29.15 9.18
C ASP A 386 0.57 -29.79 10.30
N VAL A 387 0.09 -29.70 11.56
CA VAL A 387 0.72 -30.38 12.70
C VAL A 387 0.86 -31.90 12.44
N ALA A 388 -0.21 -32.54 11.97
CA ALA A 388 -0.19 -33.96 11.64
C ALA A 388 0.63 -34.27 10.39
N ALA A 389 0.63 -33.37 9.40
CA ALA A 389 1.40 -33.51 8.17
C ALA A 389 2.90 -33.45 8.46
N VAL A 390 3.36 -32.51 9.29
CA VAL A 390 4.77 -32.41 9.67
C VAL A 390 5.23 -33.66 10.40
N GLU A 391 4.43 -34.19 11.34
CA GLU A 391 4.75 -35.45 12.03
C GLU A 391 4.86 -36.62 11.04
N ALA A 392 3.91 -36.75 10.11
CA ALA A 392 3.91 -37.79 9.10
C ALA A 392 5.11 -37.68 8.14
N ARG A 393 5.47 -36.47 7.70
CA ARG A 393 6.65 -36.22 6.85
C ARG A 393 7.95 -36.52 7.58
N ARG A 394 8.04 -36.20 8.87
CA ARG A 394 9.19 -36.58 9.71
C ARG A 394 9.37 -38.09 9.76
N GLN A 395 8.28 -38.84 9.93
CA GLN A 395 8.32 -40.31 9.92
C GLN A 395 8.64 -40.88 8.52
N ALA A 396 8.21 -40.21 7.45
CA ALA A 396 8.54 -40.58 6.09
C ALA A 396 10.06 -40.51 5.83
N ILE A 397 10.77 -39.53 6.39
CA ILE A 397 12.25 -39.46 6.30
C ILE A 397 12.89 -40.71 6.91
N VAL A 398 12.48 -41.10 8.13
CA VAL A 398 13.00 -42.30 8.80
C VAL A 398 12.76 -43.55 7.96
N SER A 399 11.57 -43.65 7.38
CA SER A 399 11.15 -44.79 6.57
C SER A 399 11.91 -44.88 5.25
N ASN A 400 12.05 -43.75 4.53
CA ASN A 400 12.83 -43.67 3.29
C ASN A 400 14.32 -43.91 3.53
N ARG A 401 14.87 -43.46 4.66
CA ARG A 401 16.27 -43.72 5.01
C ARG A 401 16.54 -45.21 5.23
N SER A 402 15.64 -45.89 5.94
CA SER A 402 15.74 -47.34 6.15
C SER A 402 15.56 -48.11 4.84
N ALA A 403 14.61 -47.71 3.99
CA ALA A 403 14.42 -48.28 2.66
C ALA A 403 15.65 -48.11 1.78
N LEU A 404 16.29 -46.93 1.78
CA LEU A 404 17.53 -46.69 1.04
C LEU A 404 18.67 -47.59 1.52
N GLU A 405 18.86 -47.74 2.83
CA GLU A 405 19.89 -48.60 3.40
C GLU A 405 19.68 -50.08 3.03
N ALA A 406 18.44 -50.56 3.09
CA ALA A 406 18.08 -51.92 2.68
C ALA A 406 18.29 -52.14 1.17
N THR A 407 17.91 -51.18 0.33
CA THR A 407 18.08 -51.27 -1.12
C THR A 407 19.54 -51.21 -1.54
N ARG A 408 20.36 -50.36 -0.89
CA ARG A 408 21.82 -50.33 -1.10
C ARG A 408 22.46 -51.67 -0.74
N SER A 409 22.15 -52.22 0.43
CA SER A 409 22.63 -53.54 0.83
C SER A 409 22.18 -54.63 -0.15
N GLY A 410 20.93 -54.55 -0.62
CA GLY A 410 20.39 -55.47 -1.63
C GLY A 410 21.09 -55.38 -2.98
N TYR A 411 21.50 -54.19 -3.40
CA TYR A 411 22.26 -53.95 -4.62
C TYR A 411 23.70 -54.51 -4.51
N GLU A 412 24.36 -54.28 -3.38
CA GLU A 412 25.73 -54.81 -3.11
C GLU A 412 25.80 -56.35 -3.20
N VAL A 413 24.73 -57.05 -2.85
CA VAL A 413 24.63 -58.52 -2.95
C VAL A 413 23.94 -59.01 -4.23
N GLY A 414 23.59 -58.10 -5.15
CA GLY A 414 22.98 -58.43 -6.46
C GLY A 414 21.52 -58.86 -6.42
N THR A 415 20.78 -58.55 -5.35
CA THR A 415 19.34 -58.84 -5.21
C THR A 415 18.42 -57.68 -5.61
N ARG A 416 19.00 -56.51 -5.87
CA ARG A 416 18.32 -55.30 -6.35
C ARG A 416 19.11 -54.67 -7.49
N ASN A 417 18.46 -53.83 -8.28
CA ASN A 417 19.08 -53.13 -9.41
C ASN A 417 19.54 -51.72 -9.00
N ILE A 418 20.43 -51.11 -9.78
CA ILE A 418 20.89 -49.72 -9.53
C ILE A 418 19.73 -48.72 -9.58
N VAL A 419 18.75 -48.95 -10.46
CA VAL A 419 17.55 -48.12 -10.57
C VAL A 419 16.79 -48.09 -9.24
N ASP A 420 16.68 -49.22 -8.53
CA ASP A 420 16.04 -49.26 -7.21
C ASP A 420 16.78 -48.37 -6.19
N VAL A 421 18.11 -48.32 -6.25
CA VAL A 421 18.94 -47.48 -5.37
C VAL A 421 18.74 -46.00 -5.70
N LEU A 422 18.77 -45.65 -6.99
CA LEU A 422 18.56 -44.28 -7.47
C LEU A 422 17.17 -43.77 -7.09
N ASP A 423 16.12 -44.58 -7.28
CA ASP A 423 14.75 -44.26 -6.90
C ASP A 423 14.60 -44.08 -5.37
N ALA A 424 15.28 -44.94 -4.58
CA ALA A 424 15.28 -44.83 -3.13
C ALA A 424 16.04 -43.59 -2.63
N GLU A 425 17.13 -43.20 -3.30
CA GLU A 425 17.83 -41.94 -3.01
C GLU A 425 16.93 -40.74 -3.31
N GLN A 426 16.33 -40.69 -4.50
CA GLN A 426 15.40 -39.63 -4.88
C GLN A 426 14.23 -39.53 -3.89
N SER A 427 13.66 -40.67 -3.47
CA SER A 427 12.57 -40.72 -2.50
C SER A 427 12.97 -40.16 -1.13
N LEU A 428 14.19 -40.41 -0.66
CA LEU A 428 14.69 -39.85 0.60
C LEU A 428 14.84 -38.33 0.52
N TYR A 429 15.45 -37.81 -0.54
CA TYR A 429 15.68 -36.36 -0.68
C TYR A 429 14.38 -35.59 -0.97
N ASN A 430 13.43 -36.21 -1.69
CA ASN A 430 12.06 -35.68 -1.78
C ASN A 430 11.38 -35.64 -0.41
N ALA A 431 11.51 -36.68 0.42
CA ALA A 431 10.94 -36.68 1.76
C ALA A 431 11.58 -35.60 2.68
N LEU A 432 12.86 -35.27 2.48
CA LEU A 432 13.52 -34.16 3.19
C LEU A 432 12.97 -32.80 2.74
N ALA A 433 12.85 -32.58 1.43
CA ALA A 433 12.25 -31.35 0.88
C ALA A 433 10.78 -31.18 1.32
N ASP A 434 9.97 -32.23 1.22
CA ASP A 434 8.56 -32.22 1.64
C ASP A 434 8.40 -31.94 3.15
N TYR A 435 9.35 -32.37 3.98
CA TYR A 435 9.36 -32.08 5.41
C TYR A 435 9.72 -30.62 5.69
N ALA A 436 10.71 -30.06 4.98
CA ALA A 436 11.03 -28.64 5.06
C ALA A 436 9.81 -27.79 4.67
N GLU A 437 9.20 -28.07 3.51
CA GLU A 437 7.99 -27.39 3.05
C GLU A 437 6.87 -27.44 4.10
N ALA A 438 6.58 -28.61 4.67
CA ALA A 438 5.53 -28.75 5.68
C ALA A 438 5.79 -27.90 6.94
N ARG A 439 7.05 -27.73 7.36
CA ARG A 439 7.41 -26.89 8.52
C ARG A 439 7.10 -25.42 8.26
N TYR A 440 7.51 -24.90 7.10
CA TYR A 440 7.29 -23.48 6.75
C TYR A 440 5.81 -23.19 6.45
N THR A 441 5.10 -24.12 5.80
CA THR A 441 3.65 -24.01 5.58
C THR A 441 2.90 -23.86 6.90
N TYR A 442 3.24 -24.65 7.93
CA TYR A 442 2.64 -24.49 9.26
C TYR A 442 2.83 -23.09 9.85
N VAL A 443 4.04 -22.51 9.71
CA VAL A 443 4.35 -21.18 10.23
C VAL A 443 3.59 -20.08 9.47
N ILE A 444 3.48 -20.20 8.15
CA ILE A 444 2.72 -19.26 7.32
C ILE A 444 1.22 -19.38 7.63
N ASP A 445 0.68 -20.59 7.76
CA ASP A 445 -0.75 -20.81 8.00
C ASP A 445 -1.17 -20.33 9.41
N ILE A 446 -0.30 -20.44 10.43
CA ILE A 446 -0.59 -19.88 11.76
C ILE A 446 -0.58 -18.35 11.74
N LEU A 447 0.32 -17.73 10.97
CA LEU A 447 0.33 -16.28 10.76
C LEU A 447 -0.92 -15.80 10.01
N ALA A 448 -1.31 -16.52 8.96
CA ALA A 448 -2.54 -16.26 8.22
C ALA A 448 -3.77 -16.35 9.13
N LEU A 449 -3.85 -17.37 9.99
CA LEU A 449 -4.92 -17.51 10.97
C LEU A 449 -4.99 -16.30 11.92
N ARG A 450 -3.84 -15.80 12.40
CA ARG A 450 -3.80 -14.63 13.28
C ARG A 450 -4.19 -13.34 12.58
N ARG A 451 -3.77 -13.15 11.32
CA ARG A 451 -4.19 -12.02 10.47
C ARG A 451 -5.69 -12.03 10.25
N GLU A 452 -6.26 -13.16 9.82
CA GLU A 452 -7.71 -13.25 9.59
C GLU A 452 -8.53 -13.13 10.87
N SER A 453 -7.91 -13.40 12.02
CA SER A 453 -8.52 -13.19 13.32
C SER A 453 -8.32 -11.77 13.86
N GLY A 454 -7.61 -10.90 13.13
CA GLY A 454 -7.36 -9.50 13.45
C GLY A 454 -6.37 -9.24 14.57
N ILE A 455 -5.59 -10.26 14.98
CA ILE A 455 -4.71 -10.18 16.16
C ILE A 455 -3.22 -10.23 15.79
N LEU A 456 -2.87 -10.18 14.50
CA LEU A 456 -1.48 -10.18 14.07
C LEU A 456 -0.84 -8.82 14.35
N ASP A 457 0.16 -8.80 15.23
CA ASP A 457 0.94 -7.60 15.54
C ASP A 457 2.44 -7.93 15.62
N VAL A 458 3.27 -6.90 15.73
CA VAL A 458 4.74 -6.98 15.86
C VAL A 458 5.18 -7.86 17.04
N ARG A 459 4.33 -8.04 18.07
CA ARG A 459 4.60 -8.95 19.18
C ARG A 459 4.65 -10.41 18.73
N ASP A 460 3.82 -10.79 17.77
CA ASP A 460 3.81 -12.15 17.22
C ASP A 460 5.04 -12.39 16.36
N ILE A 461 5.43 -11.39 15.57
CA ILE A 461 6.68 -11.41 14.81
C ILE A 461 7.88 -11.57 15.74
N ARG A 462 7.90 -10.88 16.88
CA ARG A 462 8.95 -11.06 17.89
C ARG A 462 8.98 -12.47 18.46
N ALA A 463 7.82 -13.07 18.75
CA ALA A 463 7.76 -14.43 19.25
C ALA A 463 8.27 -15.45 18.22
N LEU A 464 8.03 -15.20 16.93
CA LEU A 464 8.61 -16.01 15.85
C LEU A 464 10.12 -15.79 15.69
N ASN A 465 10.60 -14.57 15.91
CA ASN A 465 12.03 -14.25 15.88
C ASN A 465 12.81 -15.03 16.94
N GLU A 466 12.18 -15.41 18.07
CA GLU A 466 12.79 -16.27 19.09
C GLU A 466 13.03 -17.71 18.60
N TRP A 467 12.42 -18.12 17.49
CA TRP A 467 12.66 -19.44 16.87
C TRP A 467 13.85 -19.43 15.90
N LEU A 468 14.41 -18.26 15.61
CA LEU A 468 15.57 -18.08 14.75
C LEU A 468 16.86 -18.22 15.56
N ARG A 469 17.95 -18.62 14.89
CA ARG A 469 19.28 -18.69 15.51
C ARG A 469 20.31 -17.99 14.65
N GLU A 470 21.10 -17.14 15.32
CA GLU A 470 22.25 -16.40 14.76
C GLU A 470 23.34 -17.33 14.20
N GLU A 471 23.41 -18.60 14.65
CA GLU A 471 24.43 -19.57 14.21
C GLU A 471 24.13 -20.26 12.86
N SER A 472 22.96 -20.03 12.27
CA SER A 472 22.51 -20.68 11.03
C SER A 472 22.22 -19.64 9.96
N GLU A 473 23.25 -19.02 9.38
CA GLU A 473 23.08 -17.97 8.36
C GLU A 473 22.76 -18.55 6.97
N VAL A 474 21.74 -17.98 6.31
CA VAL A 474 21.36 -18.31 4.93
C VAL A 474 21.89 -17.22 4.01
N HIS A 475 22.85 -17.56 3.14
CA HIS A 475 23.48 -16.61 2.21
C HIS A 475 22.90 -16.70 0.80
N LEU A 476 22.78 -15.54 0.14
CA LEU A 476 22.52 -15.45 -1.30
C LEU A 476 23.86 -15.48 -2.06
N GLU A 477 24.18 -16.60 -2.72
CA GLU A 477 25.32 -16.67 -3.64
C GLU A 477 24.92 -16.13 -5.02
N LEU A 478 25.47 -14.97 -5.40
CA LEU A 478 25.29 -14.38 -6.73
C LEU A 478 26.43 -14.81 -7.68
N PRO A 479 26.16 -14.91 -8.99
CA PRO A 479 27.23 -15.11 -9.98
C PRO A 479 28.25 -13.96 -9.95
N GLU A 480 29.56 -14.25 -9.98
CA GLU A 480 30.66 -13.30 -9.72
C GLU A 480 30.84 -12.16 -10.75
N ASP A 481 30.06 -12.05 -11.83
CA ASP A 481 30.47 -11.30 -13.03
C ASP A 481 29.57 -10.14 -13.51
N GLU A 482 28.51 -9.74 -12.79
CA GLU A 482 27.65 -8.63 -13.23
C GLU A 482 27.68 -7.41 -12.29
N ASN A 483 27.83 -6.22 -12.89
CA ASN A 483 27.75 -4.94 -12.19
C ASN A 483 26.28 -4.63 -11.86
N TYR A 484 25.74 -5.34 -10.87
CA TYR A 484 24.33 -5.29 -10.48
C TYR A 484 23.88 -3.88 -10.04
N ASP A 485 24.77 -3.07 -9.45
CA ASP A 485 24.44 -1.72 -8.93
C ASP A 485 23.79 -0.79 -9.96
N ALA A 486 24.11 -0.94 -11.26
CA ALA A 486 23.57 -0.08 -12.32
C ALA A 486 22.17 -0.51 -12.82
N VAL A 487 21.76 -1.76 -12.58
CA VAL A 487 20.43 -2.29 -12.97
C VAL A 487 19.40 -2.04 -11.85
N MET A 488 19.88 -1.73 -10.65
CA MET A 488 19.09 -1.66 -9.40
C MET A 488 18.67 -0.23 -9.01
N ASP A 489 19.14 0.80 -9.72
CA ASP A 489 18.66 2.18 -9.54
C ASP A 489 17.25 2.32 -10.15
N ILE A 490 16.23 1.91 -9.40
CA ILE A 490 14.82 2.08 -9.75
C ILE A 490 14.28 3.48 -9.39
N GLY A 491 15.16 4.39 -8.96
CA GLY A 491 14.84 5.74 -8.50
C GLY A 491 14.48 5.80 -7.02
N GLU A 492 14.70 6.98 -6.41
CA GLU A 492 14.33 7.22 -5.01
C GLU A 492 12.80 7.25 -4.84
N PRO A 493 12.27 6.78 -3.68
CA PRO A 493 10.87 6.92 -3.35
C PRO A 493 10.40 8.38 -3.44
N PRO A 494 9.14 8.63 -3.84
CA PRO A 494 8.63 9.99 -3.92
C PRO A 494 8.70 10.66 -2.55
N THR A 495 9.35 11.82 -2.49
CA THR A 495 9.33 12.64 -1.28
C THR A 495 7.99 13.37 -1.20
N PRO A 496 7.30 13.34 -0.05
CA PRO A 496 6.05 14.07 0.10
C PRO A 496 6.32 15.57 -0.15
N PRO A 497 5.44 16.26 -0.91
CA PRO A 497 5.59 17.68 -1.12
C PRO A 497 5.57 18.39 0.24
N GLN A 498 6.53 19.28 0.49
CA GLN A 498 6.52 20.10 1.70
C GLN A 498 5.23 20.93 1.69
N SER A 499 4.35 20.68 2.67
CA SER A 499 3.14 21.46 2.88
C SER A 499 3.51 22.94 3.02
N ARG A 500 2.88 23.81 2.22
CA ARG A 500 3.11 25.26 2.22
C ARG A 500 2.41 25.98 3.37
#